data_AF-M0BMB6-F1
#
_entry.id   AF-M0BMB6-F1
#
_cell.length_a   1.000
_cell.length_b   1.000
_cell.length_c   1.000
_cell.angle_alpha   90.00
_cell.angle_beta   90.00
_cell.angle_gamma   90.00
#
_symmetry.space_group_name_H-M   'P 1'
#
loop_
_entity.id
_entity.type
_entity.pdbx_description
1 polymer ?
#
loop_
_entity_poly.entity_id
_entity_poly.type
_entity_poly.pdbx_seq_one_letter_code
_entity_poly.pdbx_strand_id
1 'polypeptide(L)' 'MSQPTDPPGTPPDSAIERELTHDEFDPIGTAVLITLYFLILVGMWLFTYFVEFLGNGPTVVGVIG' A
#
# COMPACT_ATOMS: atom_id res chain seq x y z
N MET A 1 5.04 58.87 19.22
CA MET A 1 5.02 57.46 19.67
C MET A 1 5.07 56.61 18.41
N SER A 2 6.19 55.95 18.15
CA SER A 2 6.32 55.02 17.01
C SER A 2 5.66 53.71 17.43
N GLN A 3 4.48 53.42 16.89
CA GLN A 3 3.87 52.12 17.07
C GLN A 3 4.74 51.11 16.31
N PRO A 4 5.27 50.05 16.97
CA PRO A 4 5.90 48.95 16.25
C PRO A 4 4.80 48.36 15.35
N THR A 5 4.96 48.48 14.05
CA THR A 5 4.13 47.72 13.12
C THR A 5 4.57 46.27 13.26
N ASP A 6 3.89 45.52 14.13
CA ASP A 6 3.95 44.08 14.06
C ASP A 6 3.56 43.66 12.63
N PRO A 7 4.39 42.85 11.95
CA PRO A 7 4.04 42.34 10.65
C PRO A 7 2.73 41.54 10.78
N PRO A 8 1.77 41.76 9.88
CA PRO A 8 0.45 41.17 9.99
C PRO A 8 0.54 39.65 9.85
N GLY A 9 0.24 38.94 10.94
CA GLY A 9 -0.42 37.63 10.92
C GLY A 9 0.23 36.52 10.09
N THR A 10 1.36 35.95 10.53
CA THR A 10 1.71 34.59 10.09
C THR A 10 2.08 33.71 11.28
N PRO A 11 1.08 33.08 11.89
CA PRO A 11 1.20 31.67 12.27
C PRO A 11 0.00 30.91 11.70
N PRO A 12 0.11 29.68 11.12
CA PRO A 12 0.88 28.56 11.67
C PRO A 12 1.37 27.55 10.59
N ASP A 13 1.88 26.38 11.01
CA ASP A 13 2.27 25.17 10.26
C ASP A 13 1.29 24.69 9.15
N SER A 14 1.08 25.48 8.10
CA SER A 14 0.12 25.20 7.02
C SER A 14 0.76 25.14 5.63
N ALA A 15 2.10 25.16 5.56
CA ALA A 15 2.85 25.26 4.32
C ALA A 15 3.21 23.90 3.68
N ILE A 16 2.48 22.82 3.94
CA ILE A 16 2.72 21.53 3.27
C ILE A 16 1.40 20.86 2.84
N GLU A 17 0.57 21.57 2.12
CA GLU A 17 -0.38 20.92 1.21
C GLU A 17 0.16 21.07 -0.21
N ARG A 18 1.06 20.16 -0.59
CA ARG A 18 1.48 20.02 -2.00
C ARG A 18 0.38 19.26 -2.72
N GLU A 19 -0.31 19.90 -3.65
CA GLU A 19 -1.20 19.22 -4.58
C GLU A 19 -0.35 18.28 -5.44
N LEU A 20 -0.44 16.96 -5.19
CA LEU A 20 0.17 15.97 -6.07
C LEU A 20 -0.63 15.93 -7.37
N THR A 21 -0.10 16.59 -8.42
CA THR A 21 -0.61 16.41 -9.78
C THR A 21 -0.39 14.96 -10.22
N HIS A 22 -1.32 14.42 -11.02
CA HIS A 22 -1.26 13.06 -11.56
C HIS A 22 -0.01 12.78 -12.41
N ASP A 23 0.73 13.82 -12.79
CA ASP A 23 2.01 13.72 -13.52
C ASP A 23 3.15 13.16 -12.65
N GLU A 24 3.03 13.25 -11.33
CA GLU A 24 4.00 12.67 -10.38
C GLU A 24 3.80 11.16 -10.18
N PHE A 25 2.71 10.59 -10.70
CA PHE A 25 2.46 9.15 -10.63
C PHE A 25 3.31 8.42 -11.66
N ASP A 26 4.17 7.51 -11.19
CA ASP A 26 4.89 6.58 -12.05
C ASP A 26 4.08 5.26 -12.21
N PRO A 27 3.41 5.05 -13.36
CA PRO A 27 2.63 3.84 -13.60
C PRO A 27 3.50 2.59 -13.68
N ILE A 28 4.75 2.72 -14.12
CA ILE A 28 5.67 1.58 -14.27
C ILE A 28 6.14 1.16 -12.88
N GLY A 29 6.58 2.11 -12.05
CA GLY A 29 6.98 1.84 -10.66
C GLY A 29 5.87 1.16 -9.86
N THR A 30 4.64 1.66 -9.99
CA THR A 30 3.47 1.06 -9.34
C THR A 30 3.15 -0.34 -9.87
N ALA A 31 3.19 -0.55 -11.19
CA ALA A 31 2.97 -1.87 -11.79
C ALA A 31 4.01 -2.89 -11.32
N VAL A 32 5.28 -2.48 -11.18
CA VAL A 32 6.36 -3.32 -10.62
C VAL A 32 6.06 -3.71 -9.18
N LEU A 33 5.67 -2.75 -8.33
CA LEU A 33 5.29 -3.00 -6.93
C LEU A 33 4.13 -4.00 -6.82
N ILE A 34 3.07 -3.78 -7.61
CA ILE A 34 1.91 -4.68 -7.64
C ILE A 34 2.31 -6.07 -8.09
N THR A 35 3.11 -6.18 -9.16
CA THR A 35 3.56 -7.46 -9.71
C THR A 35 4.42 -8.21 -8.69
N LEU A 36 5.37 -7.54 -8.05
CA LEU A 36 6.21 -8.12 -7.01
C LEU A 36 5.37 -8.63 -5.84
N TYR A 37 4.42 -7.82 -5.37
CA TYR A 37 3.49 -8.22 -4.31
C TYR A 37 2.66 -9.44 -4.70
N PHE A 38 2.12 -9.45 -5.92
CA PHE A 38 1.35 -10.58 -6.44
C PHE A 38 2.19 -11.87 -6.51
N LEU A 39 3.45 -11.79 -6.95
CA LEU A 39 4.36 -12.94 -6.98
C LEU A 39 4.63 -13.49 -5.57
N ILE A 40 4.76 -12.61 -4.57
CA ILE A 40 4.90 -13.03 -3.17
C ILE A 40 3.64 -13.76 -2.71
N LEU A 41 2.45 -13.23 -3.01
CA LEU A 41 1.18 -13.87 -2.64
C LEU A 41 1.03 -15.23 -3.31
N VAL A 42 1.30 -15.35 -4.61
CA VAL A 42 1.23 -16.62 -5.35
C VAL A 42 2.28 -17.60 -4.82
N GLY A 43 3.50 -17.15 -4.55
CA GLY A 43 4.56 -17.97 -3.98
C GLY A 43 4.19 -18.52 -2.61
N MET A 44 3.66 -17.67 -1.72
CA MET A 44 3.14 -18.08 -0.43
C MET A 44 1.95 -19.03 -0.57
N TRP A 45 1.00 -18.72 -1.46
CA TRP A 45 -0.18 -19.56 -1.72
C TRP A 45 0.22 -20.96 -2.21
N LEU A 46 1.14 -21.04 -3.18
CA LEU A 46 1.71 -22.29 -3.65
C LEU A 46 2.42 -23.02 -2.51
N PHE A 47 3.23 -22.31 -1.71
CA PHE A 47 3.92 -22.90 -0.57
C PHE A 47 2.95 -23.49 0.46
N THR A 48 1.88 -22.76 0.83
CA THR A 48 0.86 -23.28 1.73
C THR A 48 0.13 -24.48 1.14
N TYR A 49 -0.16 -24.46 -0.16
CA TYR A 49 -0.74 -25.60 -0.87
C TYR A 49 0.20 -26.81 -0.82
N PHE A 50 1.49 -26.63 -1.11
CA PHE A 50 2.47 -27.70 -0.97
C PHE A 50 2.50 -28.24 0.46
N VAL A 51 2.59 -27.39 1.48
CA VAL A 51 2.60 -27.83 2.90
C VAL A 51 1.37 -28.64 3.27
N GLU A 52 0.18 -28.28 2.76
CA GLU A 52 -1.08 -28.96 3.06
C GLU A 52 -1.24 -30.28 2.30
N PHE A 53 -0.78 -30.36 1.05
CA PHE A 53 -1.01 -31.52 0.16
C PHE A 53 0.22 -32.43 -0.05
N LEU A 54 1.40 -32.12 0.52
CA LEU A 54 2.56 -33.04 0.57
C LEU A 54 2.34 -34.11 1.64
N GLY A 55 1.69 -35.22 1.28
CA GLY A 55 1.64 -36.43 2.09
C GLY A 55 0.25 -36.85 2.57
N ASN A 56 -0.72 -35.94 2.62
CA ASN A 56 -2.14 -36.27 2.78
C ASN A 56 -2.89 -35.75 1.54
N GLY A 57 -3.56 -36.65 0.81
CA GLY A 57 -4.43 -36.26 -0.30
C GLY A 57 -5.56 -35.31 0.17
N PRO A 58 -6.18 -34.56 -0.75
CA PRO A 58 -7.15 -33.51 -0.43
C PRO A 58 -8.25 -34.05 0.48
N THR A 59 -8.24 -33.66 1.75
CA THR A 59 -9.29 -34.02 2.70
C THR A 59 -10.46 -33.07 2.47
N VAL A 60 -11.40 -33.49 1.62
CA VAL A 60 -12.63 -32.74 1.34
C VAL A 60 -13.49 -32.76 2.59
N VAL A 61 -13.43 -31.71 3.42
CA VAL A 61 -14.34 -31.53 4.55
C VAL A 61 -15.62 -30.88 4.05
N GLY A 62 -16.53 -31.70 3.52
CA GLY A 62 -17.80 -31.25 2.96
C GLY A 62 -18.77 -32.41 2.81
N VAL A 63 -19.44 -32.79 3.91
CA VAL A 63 -20.69 -33.54 3.85
C VAL A 63 -21.81 -32.52 3.72
N ILE A 64 -22.44 -32.46 2.55
CA ILE A 64 -23.83 -32.00 2.46
C ILE A 64 -24.64 -33.28 2.57
N GLY A 65 -25.44 -33.37 3.64
CA GLY A 65 -26.28 -34.53 3.94
C GLY A 65 -27.33 -34.78 2.86
#